data_AF-A0A176U389-F1
#
_entry.id   AF-A0A176U389-F1
#
_cell.length_a   1.000
_cell.length_b   1.000
_cell.length_c   1.000
_cell.angle_alpha   90.00
_cell.angle_beta   90.00
_cell.angle_gamma   90.00
#
_symmetry.space_group_name_H-M   'P 1'
#
loop_
_entity.id
_entity.type
_entity.pdbx_description
1 polymer ?
#
loop_
_entity_poly.entity_id
_entity_poly.type
_entity_poly.pdbx_seq_one_letter_code
_entity_poly.pdbx_strand_id
1 'polypeptide(L)'
;MFQIGDWVTQYSVGYWQVVDIKAKYAEEDSGYGKQFWKKGEQIGKWVFLKKAFTPKMKIQIRSECVDGEWCKPVSIEKKYEIEQYFKEHPKDWNRFLSAPVVIKPTIEPIWLNLSNEDVIKLEKLLTELPKPFTTDMLRKLFDQNGIQVTFPPTSHILYLFCNSWEMDEKYNLLYFATKLNKVGESKEP
;
A
#
# COMPACT_ATOMS: atom_id res chain seq x y z
N MET A 1 0.51 -18.21 15.34
CA MET A 1 0.46 -16.74 15.23
C MET A 1 1.89 -16.25 15.20
N PHE A 2 2.26 -15.38 14.26
CA PHE A 2 3.60 -14.79 14.18
C PHE A 2 3.61 -13.40 14.83
N GLN A 3 4.80 -12.93 15.21
CA GLN A 3 5.05 -11.62 15.81
C GLN A 3 6.20 -10.89 15.10
N ILE A 4 6.44 -9.63 15.47
CA ILE A 4 7.58 -8.86 14.97
C ILE A 4 8.88 -9.61 15.28
N GLY A 5 9.76 -9.70 14.29
CA GLY A 5 11.01 -10.46 14.34
C GLY A 5 10.91 -11.89 13.82
N ASP A 6 9.71 -12.46 13.70
CA ASP A 6 9.53 -13.80 13.16
C ASP A 6 9.83 -13.88 11.66
N TRP A 7 10.27 -15.05 11.23
CA TRP A 7 10.47 -15.39 9.82
C TRP A 7 9.20 -16.03 9.25
N VAL A 8 8.76 -15.52 8.10
CA VAL A 8 7.56 -15.99 7.40
C VAL A 8 7.84 -16.20 5.90
N THR A 9 6.96 -16.98 5.28
CA THR A 9 6.74 -17.05 3.83
C THR A 9 5.44 -16.35 3.48
N GLN A 10 5.29 -15.93 2.22
CA GLN A 10 4.12 -15.26 1.66
C GLN A 10 4.05 -15.49 0.14
N TYR A 11 3.10 -14.89 -0.58
CA TYR A 11 2.87 -15.11 -2.02
C TYR A 11 4.12 -14.85 -2.89
N SER A 12 4.89 -13.79 -2.60
CA SER A 12 6.17 -13.50 -3.22
C SER A 12 7.24 -14.39 -2.56
N VAL A 13 7.52 -15.50 -3.25
CA VAL A 13 8.34 -16.61 -2.76
C VAL A 13 9.69 -16.16 -2.16
N GLY A 14 10.06 -16.73 -1.02
CA GLY A 14 11.28 -16.42 -0.29
C GLY A 14 11.03 -16.35 1.21
N TYR A 15 12.03 -15.86 1.95
CA TYR A 15 11.99 -15.76 3.41
C TYR A 15 12.06 -14.29 3.84
N TRP A 16 11.11 -13.93 4.68
CA TRP A 16 10.82 -12.54 5.06
C TRP A 16 10.81 -12.43 6.57
N GLN A 17 11.35 -11.34 7.11
CA GLN A 17 11.19 -11.01 8.51
C GLN A 17 10.01 -10.06 8.69
N VAL A 18 9.18 -10.32 9.69
CA VAL A 18 8.12 -9.39 10.12
C VAL A 18 8.76 -8.20 10.82
N VAL A 19 8.55 -6.99 10.31
CA VAL A 19 9.17 -5.77 10.84
C VAL A 19 8.16 -4.83 11.52
N ASP A 20 6.89 -4.87 11.11
CA ASP A 20 5.81 -4.11 11.75
C ASP A 20 4.46 -4.80 11.46
N ILE A 21 3.47 -4.55 12.31
CA ILE A 21 2.11 -5.07 12.17
C ILE A 21 1.12 -3.96 12.54
N LYS A 22 0.25 -3.61 11.59
CA LYS A 22 -0.83 -2.64 11.81
C LYS A 22 -2.19 -3.31 11.71
N ALA A 23 -3.18 -2.80 12.43
CA ALA A 23 -4.55 -3.25 12.28
C ALA A 23 -5.06 -2.89 10.87
N LYS A 24 -5.86 -3.78 10.29
CA LYS A 24 -6.57 -3.56 9.03
C LYS A 24 -8.05 -3.43 9.35
N TYR A 25 -8.66 -2.33 8.91
CA TYR A 25 -10.06 -2.02 9.15
C TYR A 25 -10.87 -2.02 7.86
N ALA A 26 -12.17 -2.30 7.94
CA ALA A 26 -13.08 -2.11 6.83
C ALA A 26 -13.28 -0.62 6.53
N GLU A 27 -13.06 -0.22 5.27
CA GLU A 27 -13.16 1.17 4.80
C GLU A 27 -14.60 1.63 4.56
N GLU A 28 -15.48 0.67 4.30
CA GLU A 28 -16.91 0.84 4.04
C GLU A 28 -17.70 -0.37 4.55
N ASP A 29 -19.01 -0.16 4.71
CA ASP A 29 -19.96 -1.25 4.94
C ASP A 29 -19.97 -2.16 3.70
N SER A 30 -19.35 -3.33 3.83
CA SER A 30 -19.11 -4.22 2.69
C SER A 30 -19.21 -5.67 3.12
N GLY A 31 -19.54 -6.54 2.17
CA GLY A 31 -19.62 -7.97 2.43
C GLY A 31 -19.16 -8.80 1.24
N TYR A 32 -18.53 -9.93 1.54
CA TYR A 32 -18.19 -10.95 0.56
C TYR A 32 -18.78 -12.29 0.98
N GLY A 33 -19.63 -12.87 0.13
CA GLY A 33 -20.35 -14.10 0.44
C GLY A 33 -21.28 -13.93 1.65
N LYS A 34 -21.02 -14.69 2.73
CA LYS A 34 -21.82 -14.66 3.97
C LYS A 34 -21.28 -13.70 5.03
N GLN A 35 -20.12 -13.08 4.78
CA GLN A 35 -19.50 -12.19 5.74
C GLN A 35 -19.81 -10.74 5.37
N PHE A 36 -20.22 -9.96 6.35
CA PHE A 36 -20.51 -8.54 6.22
C PHE A 36 -19.77 -7.81 7.33
N TRP A 37 -18.97 -6.81 6.97
CA TRP A 37 -18.20 -5.99 7.86
C TRP A 37 -18.78 -4.59 7.89
N LYS A 38 -18.84 -4.01 9.08
CA LYS A 38 -19.17 -2.58 9.21
C LYS A 38 -17.91 -1.75 9.05
N LYS A 39 -18.05 -0.54 8.51
CA LYS A 39 -16.95 0.43 8.47
C LYS A 39 -16.32 0.60 9.86
N GLY A 40 -15.00 0.54 9.90
CA GLY A 40 -14.22 0.62 11.13
C GLY A 40 -14.09 -0.69 11.92
N GLU A 41 -14.74 -1.77 11.48
CA GLU A 41 -14.49 -3.10 12.05
C GLU A 41 -13.08 -3.56 11.68
N GLN A 42 -12.36 -4.12 12.66
CA GLN A 42 -11.04 -4.70 12.38
C GLN A 42 -11.22 -6.04 11.65
N ILE A 43 -10.83 -6.08 10.38
CA ILE A 43 -10.98 -7.24 9.50
C ILE A 43 -9.70 -8.06 9.33
N GLY A 44 -8.57 -7.56 9.84
CA GLY A 44 -7.31 -8.28 9.72
C GLY A 44 -6.11 -7.48 10.23
N LYS A 45 -4.96 -7.74 9.60
CA LYS A 45 -3.69 -7.07 9.90
C LYS A 45 -2.92 -6.79 8.61
N TRP A 46 -2.38 -5.59 8.50
CA TRP A 46 -1.33 -5.25 7.55
C TRP A 46 0.01 -5.65 8.14
N VAL A 47 0.78 -6.47 7.43
CA VAL A 47 2.07 -6.99 7.89
C VAL A 47 3.17 -6.45 7.01
N PHE A 48 4.11 -5.74 7.63
CA PHE A 48 5.27 -5.17 6.97
C PHE A 48 6.38 -6.20 7.03
N LEU A 49 6.93 -6.49 5.87
CA LEU A 49 7.88 -7.57 5.67
C LEU A 49 9.14 -7.03 5.03
N LYS A 50 10.28 -7.55 5.47
CA LYS A 50 11.58 -7.32 4.86
C LYS A 50 12.16 -8.64 4.37
N LYS A 51 12.30 -8.78 3.06
CA LYS A 51 12.87 -9.98 2.46
C LYS A 51 14.35 -10.06 2.80
N ALA A 52 14.78 -11.22 3.27
CA ALA A 52 16.19 -11.53 3.38
C ALA A 52 16.65 -12.38 2.20
N PHE A 53 15.84 -13.38 1.81
CA PHE A 53 16.28 -14.44 0.91
C PHE A 53 15.24 -14.80 -0.15
N THR A 54 15.73 -15.23 -1.30
CA THR A 54 14.99 -16.05 -2.27
C THR A 54 14.73 -17.47 -1.72
N PRO A 55 13.85 -18.29 -2.34
CA PRO A 55 13.64 -19.67 -1.89
C PRO A 55 14.91 -20.54 -1.88
N LYS A 56 15.87 -20.21 -2.75
CA LYS A 56 17.19 -20.87 -2.86
C LYS A 56 18.25 -20.27 -1.93
N MET A 57 17.85 -19.55 -0.88
CA MET A 57 18.75 -18.92 0.10
C MET A 57 19.75 -17.90 -0.48
N LYS A 58 19.47 -17.31 -1.65
CA LYS A 58 20.24 -16.16 -2.15
C LYS A 58 19.73 -14.87 -1.53
N ILE A 59 20.63 -14.02 -1.03
CA ILE A 59 20.29 -12.71 -0.47
C ILE A 59 19.54 -11.85 -1.49
N GLN A 60 18.37 -11.35 -1.10
CA GLN A 60 17.56 -10.44 -1.89
C GLN A 60 16.77 -9.55 -0.94
N ILE A 61 17.25 -8.33 -0.73
CA ILE A 61 16.63 -7.37 0.19
C ILE A 61 15.54 -6.58 -0.54
N ARG A 62 14.31 -6.68 -0.05
CA ARG A 62 13.12 -5.96 -0.52
C ARG A 62 12.17 -5.73 0.66
N SER A 63 11.20 -4.86 0.48
CA SER A 63 10.17 -4.61 1.48
C SER A 63 8.79 -4.69 0.83
N GLU A 64 7.83 -5.27 1.54
CA GLU A 64 6.44 -5.40 1.10
C GLU A 64 5.51 -5.24 2.31
N CYS A 65 4.29 -4.77 2.05
CA CYS A 65 3.19 -4.79 3.01
C CYS A 65 2.10 -5.69 2.44
N VAL A 66 1.68 -6.68 3.22
CA VAL A 66 0.77 -7.73 2.76
C VAL A 66 -0.33 -7.96 3.79
N ASP A 67 -1.40 -8.64 3.38
CA ASP A 67 -2.38 -9.14 4.33
C ASP A 67 -1.75 -10.22 5.21
N GLY A 68 -1.97 -10.14 6.53
CA GLY A 68 -1.47 -11.10 7.49
C GLY A 68 -1.96 -12.54 7.25
N GLU A 69 -3.10 -12.73 6.58
CA GLU A 69 -3.58 -14.07 6.19
C GLU A 69 -2.65 -14.76 5.18
N TRP A 70 -1.86 -14.00 4.42
CA TRP A 70 -0.91 -14.55 3.44
C TRP A 70 0.41 -14.97 4.10
N CYS A 71 0.67 -14.55 5.33
CA CYS A 71 1.90 -14.85 6.06
C CYS A 71 1.83 -16.22 6.74
N LYS A 72 2.78 -17.09 6.41
CA LYS A 72 2.94 -18.40 7.05
C LYS A 72 4.29 -18.48 7.76
N PRO A 73 4.34 -18.78 9.07
CA PRO A 73 5.60 -19.01 9.78
C PRO A 73 6.47 -20.03 9.05
N VAL A 74 7.77 -19.78 8.97
CA VAL A 74 8.72 -20.80 8.48
C VAL A 74 8.81 -21.96 9.47
N SER A 75 9.27 -23.13 9.01
CA SER A 75 9.57 -24.24 9.92
C SER A 75 10.76 -23.91 10.84
N ILE A 76 10.88 -24.64 11.94
CA ILE A 76 11.96 -24.45 12.92
C ILE A 76 13.34 -24.67 12.25
N GLU A 77 13.45 -25.68 11.40
CA GLU A 77 14.67 -26.03 10.68
C GLU A 77 15.08 -24.88 9.74
N LYS A 78 14.10 -24.29 9.03
CA LYS A 78 14.37 -23.19 8.12
C LYS A 78 14.74 -21.91 8.88
N LYS A 79 14.12 -21.64 10.03
CA LYS A 79 14.51 -20.54 10.92
C LYS A 79 15.96 -20.71 11.36
N TYR A 80 16.35 -21.90 11.80
CA TYR A 80 17.73 -22.20 12.19
C TYR A 80 18.71 -21.96 11.04
N GLU A 81 18.39 -22.44 9.83
CA GLU A 81 19.21 -22.24 8.64
C GLU A 81 19.42 -20.75 8.31
N ILE A 82 18.37 -19.93 8.40
CA ILE A 82 18.44 -18.47 8.22
C ILE A 82 19.34 -17.82 9.29
N GLU A 83 19.17 -18.18 10.55
CA GLU A 83 19.95 -17.63 11.66
C GLU A 83 21.42 -18.04 11.58
N GLN A 84 21.72 -19.29 11.21
CA GLN A 84 23.10 -19.75 10.99
C GLN A 84 23.75 -19.02 9.83
N TYR A 85 23.04 -18.84 8.70
CA TYR A 85 23.57 -18.07 7.57
C TYR A 85 24.01 -16.66 8.02
N PHE A 86 23.18 -15.95 8.77
CA PHE A 86 23.53 -14.59 9.21
C PHE A 86 24.65 -14.55 10.26
N LYS A 87 24.80 -15.59 11.08
CA LYS A 87 25.97 -15.74 11.98
C LYS A 87 27.27 -15.94 11.20
N GLU A 88 27.25 -16.76 10.15
CA GLU A 88 28.40 -17.02 9.29
C GLU A 88 28.71 -15.86 8.34
N HIS A 89 27.70 -15.06 8.00
CA HIS A 89 27.79 -13.92 7.08
C HIS A 89 27.37 -12.59 7.74
N PRO A 90 28.13 -12.08 8.73
CA PRO A 90 27.74 -10.87 9.48
C PRO A 90 27.66 -9.61 8.62
N LYS A 91 28.39 -9.55 7.49
CA LYS A 91 28.27 -8.45 6.52
C LYS A 91 26.89 -8.40 5.87
N ASP A 92 26.34 -9.55 5.51
CA ASP A 92 24.99 -9.64 4.93
C ASP A 92 23.93 -9.36 5.99
N TRP A 93 24.15 -9.77 7.24
CA TRP A 93 23.29 -9.40 8.36
C TRP A 93 23.25 -7.88 8.57
N ASN A 94 24.41 -7.22 8.61
CA ASN A 94 24.49 -5.77 8.77
C ASN A 94 23.82 -5.03 7.59
N ARG A 95 24.03 -5.51 6.37
CA ARG A 95 23.36 -4.98 5.17
C ARG A 95 21.85 -5.19 5.22
N PHE A 96 21.41 -6.36 5.69
CA PHE A 96 19.99 -6.64 5.89
C PHE A 96 19.43 -5.66 6.92
N LEU A 97 20.02 -5.53 8.12
CA LEU A 97 19.55 -4.61 9.16
C LEU A 97 19.50 -3.16 8.68
N SER A 98 20.55 -2.66 8.03
CA SER A 98 20.66 -1.25 7.64
C SER A 98 19.76 -0.84 6.46
N ALA A 99 19.28 -1.80 5.66
CA ALA A 99 18.40 -1.48 4.55
C ALA A 99 17.07 -0.87 5.03
N PRO A 100 16.59 0.24 4.45
CA PRO A 100 15.34 0.84 4.86
C PRO A 100 14.15 -0.06 4.48
N VAL A 101 13.11 -0.04 5.32
CA VAL A 101 11.81 -0.63 4.98
C VAL A 101 11.02 0.42 4.19
N VAL A 102 10.94 0.23 2.87
CA VAL A 102 10.23 1.15 1.97
C VAL A 102 9.02 0.44 1.41
N ILE A 103 7.84 0.83 1.88
CA ILE A 103 6.58 0.33 1.33
C ILE A 103 6.11 1.31 0.26
N LYS A 104 5.81 0.78 -0.93
CA LYS A 104 5.23 1.59 -1.99
C LYS A 104 3.79 1.95 -1.63
N PRO A 105 3.34 3.18 -1.90
CA PRO A 105 1.97 3.55 -1.65
C PRO A 105 1.00 2.79 -2.54
N THR A 106 -0.20 2.63 -2.03
CA THR A 106 -1.36 2.21 -2.81
C THR A 106 -1.78 3.35 -3.72
N ILE A 107 -2.19 3.01 -4.94
CA ILE A 107 -2.60 3.97 -5.97
C ILE A 107 -4.05 3.70 -6.33
N GLU A 108 -4.90 4.71 -6.15
CA GLU A 108 -6.30 4.66 -6.55
C GLU A 108 -6.55 5.56 -7.77
N PRO A 109 -6.99 5.00 -8.90
CA PRO A 109 -7.28 5.78 -10.09
C PRO A 109 -8.72 6.34 -10.05
N ILE A 110 -8.86 7.61 -10.43
CA ILE A 110 -10.14 8.24 -10.76
C ILE A 110 -10.12 8.65 -12.22
N TRP A 111 -11.10 8.18 -13.00
CA TRP A 111 -11.22 8.51 -14.42
C TRP A 111 -12.00 9.80 -14.62
N LEU A 112 -11.47 10.69 -15.46
CA LEU A 112 -12.01 12.03 -15.69
C LEU A 112 -12.02 12.39 -17.19
N ASN A 113 -13.08 13.03 -17.65
CA ASN A 113 -13.11 13.70 -18.95
C ASN A 113 -12.94 15.21 -18.75
N LEU A 114 -11.73 15.71 -19.04
CA LEU A 114 -11.35 17.09 -18.84
C LEU A 114 -11.06 17.78 -20.17
N SER A 115 -11.52 19.03 -20.30
CA SER A 115 -10.99 19.98 -21.28
C SER A 115 -9.61 20.48 -20.84
N ASN A 116 -8.87 21.15 -21.73
CA ASN A 116 -7.59 21.77 -21.36
C ASN A 116 -7.76 22.83 -20.25
N GLU A 117 -8.88 23.55 -20.24
CA GLU A 117 -9.19 24.53 -19.20
C GLU A 117 -9.44 23.85 -17.85
N ASP A 118 -10.17 22.73 -17.86
CA ASP A 118 -10.45 21.96 -16.65
C ASP A 118 -9.18 21.30 -16.07
N VAL A 119 -8.22 20.92 -16.92
CA VAL A 119 -6.92 20.42 -16.46
C VAL A 119 -6.19 21.48 -15.63
N ILE A 120 -6.03 22.69 -16.18
CA ILE A 120 -5.34 23.81 -15.49
C ILE A 120 -6.07 24.15 -14.18
N LYS A 121 -7.41 24.19 -14.22
CA LYS A 121 -8.24 24.44 -13.04
C LYS A 121 -8.05 23.37 -11.97
N LEU A 122 -8.14 22.09 -12.35
CA LEU A 122 -8.02 20.97 -11.42
C LEU A 122 -6.62 20.89 -10.82
N GLU A 123 -5.55 21.06 -11.61
CA GLU A 123 -4.18 21.06 -11.09
C GLU A 123 -3.99 22.11 -9.98
N LYS A 124 -4.53 23.33 -10.18
CA LYS A 124 -4.50 24.37 -9.16
C LYS A 124 -5.30 23.97 -7.91
N LEU A 125 -6.52 23.45 -8.08
CA LEU A 125 -7.35 23.02 -6.95
C LEU A 125 -6.68 21.90 -6.14
N LEU A 126 -5.97 20.99 -6.80
CA LEU A 126 -5.24 19.90 -6.13
C LEU A 126 -4.02 20.37 -5.33
N THR A 127 -3.40 21.51 -5.66
CA THR A 127 -2.32 22.08 -4.83
C THR A 127 -2.85 22.76 -3.57
N GLU A 128 -4.08 23.27 -3.62
CA GLU A 128 -4.79 23.90 -2.51
C GLU A 128 -5.49 22.88 -1.59
N LEU A 129 -5.68 21.64 -2.05
CA LEU A 129 -6.27 20.56 -1.27
C LEU A 129 -5.36 20.24 -0.06
N PRO A 130 -5.89 20.21 1.18
CA PRO A 130 -5.10 19.93 2.36
C PRO A 130 -4.51 18.51 2.29
N LYS A 131 -3.34 18.32 2.90
CA LYS A 131 -2.66 17.03 2.95
C LYS A 131 -2.44 16.62 4.41
N PRO A 132 -2.88 15.42 4.83
CA PRO A 132 -3.65 14.46 4.05
C PRO A 132 -5.12 14.91 3.81
N PHE A 133 -5.79 14.28 2.84
CA PHE A 133 -7.23 14.46 2.58
C PHE A 133 -7.97 13.12 2.50
N THR A 134 -9.29 13.14 2.58
CA THR A 134 -10.17 11.99 2.38
C THR A 134 -10.92 12.06 1.04
N THR A 135 -11.50 10.95 0.61
CA THR A 135 -12.35 10.89 -0.60
C THR A 135 -13.50 11.90 -0.54
N ASP A 136 -14.11 12.11 0.63
CA ASP A 136 -15.20 13.08 0.82
C ASP A 136 -14.74 14.52 0.57
N MET A 137 -13.52 14.87 0.96
CA MET A 137 -12.96 16.21 0.73
C MET A 137 -12.72 16.43 -0.77
N LEU A 138 -12.16 15.42 -1.45
CA LEU A 138 -11.96 15.47 -2.90
C LEU A 138 -13.29 15.54 -3.65
N ARG A 139 -14.29 14.77 -3.23
CA ARG A 139 -15.63 14.76 -3.83
C ARG A 139 -16.31 16.12 -3.71
N LYS A 140 -16.24 16.76 -2.53
CA LYS A 140 -16.73 18.12 -2.34
C LYS A 140 -16.04 19.12 -3.26
N LEU A 141 -14.72 19.00 -3.43
CA LEU A 141 -13.95 19.84 -4.34
C LEU A 141 -14.42 19.65 -5.80
N PHE A 142 -14.67 18.42 -6.22
CA PHE A 142 -15.22 18.15 -7.56
C PHE A 142 -16.63 18.73 -7.73
N ASP A 143 -17.54 18.46 -6.79
CA ASP A 143 -18.92 18.92 -6.83
C ASP A 143 -18.99 20.46 -6.89
N GLN A 144 -18.17 21.16 -6.12
CA GLN A 144 -18.10 22.64 -6.11
C GLN A 144 -17.54 23.23 -7.41
N ASN A 145 -16.77 22.46 -8.17
CA ASN A 145 -16.07 22.94 -9.37
C ASN A 145 -16.63 22.37 -10.68
N GLY A 146 -17.72 21.59 -10.61
CA GLY A 146 -18.36 20.97 -11.78
C GLY A 146 -17.53 19.85 -12.41
N ILE A 147 -16.61 19.24 -11.66
CA ILE A 147 -15.76 18.16 -12.17
C ILE A 147 -16.52 16.83 -12.05
N GLN A 148 -16.70 16.14 -13.17
CA GLN A 148 -17.42 14.87 -13.21
C GLN A 148 -16.46 13.68 -13.34
N VAL A 149 -16.66 12.70 -12.45
CA VAL A 149 -16.03 11.38 -12.58
C VAL A 149 -16.73 10.60 -13.68
N THR A 150 -15.95 9.91 -14.52
CA THR A 150 -16.46 9.07 -15.61
C THR A 150 -16.03 7.61 -15.43
N PHE A 151 -16.56 6.72 -16.26
CA PHE A 151 -15.98 5.41 -16.52
C PHE A 151 -15.23 5.42 -17.86
N PRO A 152 -14.31 4.49 -18.11
CA PRO A 152 -13.67 4.36 -19.42
C PRO A 152 -14.73 4.22 -20.54
N PRO A 153 -14.56 4.91 -21.68
CA PRO A 153 -13.39 5.68 -22.11
C PRO A 153 -13.24 7.04 -21.41
N THR A 154 -11.99 7.45 -21.17
CA THR A 154 -11.63 8.64 -20.38
C THR A 154 -10.48 9.40 -21.04
N SER A 155 -10.44 10.74 -20.91
CA SER A 155 -9.34 11.56 -21.40
C SER A 155 -8.18 11.68 -20.40
N HIS A 156 -8.47 11.61 -19.10
CA HIS A 156 -7.49 11.73 -18.02
C HIS A 156 -7.72 10.70 -16.90
N ILE A 157 -6.66 10.46 -16.13
CA ILE A 157 -6.68 9.66 -14.91
C ILE A 157 -6.01 10.48 -13.80
N LEU A 158 -6.74 10.73 -12.72
CA LEU A 158 -6.20 11.26 -11.48
C LEU A 158 -5.81 10.09 -10.58
N TYR A 159 -4.53 9.92 -10.32
CA TYR A 159 -4.01 8.96 -9.36
C TYR A 159 -3.95 9.57 -7.98
N LEU A 160 -4.58 8.91 -7.00
CA LEU A 160 -4.48 9.24 -5.58
C LEU A 160 -3.48 8.28 -4.92
N PHE A 161 -2.61 8.80 -4.05
CA PHE A 161 -1.60 8.02 -3.35
C PHE A 161 -1.92 8.01 -1.86
N CYS A 162 -1.97 6.81 -1.29
CA CYS A 162 -2.25 6.57 0.11
C CYS A 162 -1.43 5.39 0.64
N ASN A 163 -1.42 5.25 1.96
CA ASN A 163 -1.00 4.04 2.63
C ASN A 163 -2.25 3.34 3.15
N SER A 164 -2.49 2.08 2.80
CA SER A 164 -3.73 1.34 3.16
C SER A 164 -3.96 1.14 4.68
N TRP A 165 -3.02 1.55 5.51
CA TRP A 165 -3.10 1.53 6.98
C TRP A 165 -3.21 2.93 7.61
N GLU A 166 -3.22 4.01 6.83
CA GLU A 166 -3.35 5.38 7.33
C GLU A 166 -4.78 5.86 7.14
N MET A 167 -5.50 5.94 8.25
CA MET A 167 -6.91 6.31 8.28
C MET A 167 -7.17 7.41 9.33
N ASP A 168 -8.22 8.20 9.14
CA ASP A 168 -8.72 9.13 10.14
C ASP A 168 -9.49 8.42 11.27
N GLU A 169 -9.96 9.17 12.26
CA GLU A 169 -10.76 8.66 13.39
C GLU A 169 -12.10 8.04 12.96
N LYS A 170 -12.54 8.26 11.73
CA LYS A 170 -13.76 7.71 11.14
C LYS A 170 -13.46 6.58 10.16
N TYR A 171 -12.22 6.07 10.14
CA TYR A 171 -11.78 5.00 9.25
C TYR A 171 -11.88 5.35 7.77
N ASN A 172 -11.74 6.63 7.42
CA ASN A 172 -11.53 7.05 6.04
C ASN A 172 -10.05 6.97 5.70
N LEU A 173 -9.74 6.44 4.52
CA LEU A 173 -8.38 6.41 4.01
C LEU A 173 -7.84 7.82 3.80
N LEU A 174 -6.57 8.02 4.18
CA LEU A 174 -5.88 9.29 4.05
C LEU A 174 -4.95 9.28 2.84
N TYR A 175 -5.22 10.17 1.89
CA TYR A 175 -4.40 10.38 0.70
C TYR A 175 -3.43 11.54 0.94
N PHE A 176 -2.18 11.35 0.55
CA PHE A 176 -1.11 12.33 0.79
C PHE A 176 -0.58 12.96 -0.50
N ALA A 177 -0.87 12.39 -1.66
CA ALA A 177 -0.48 12.96 -2.95
C ALA A 177 -1.47 12.61 -4.06
N THR A 178 -1.38 13.38 -5.15
CA THR A 178 -2.16 13.20 -6.37
C THR A 178 -1.29 13.38 -7.59
N LYS A 179 -1.63 12.71 -8.70
CA LYS A 179 -1.00 12.92 -10.02
C LYS A 179 -2.06 12.81 -11.11
N LEU A 180 -2.26 13.90 -11.86
CA LEU A 180 -3.15 13.91 -13.02
C LEU A 180 -2.36 13.54 -14.28
N ASN A 181 -2.82 12.54 -15.02
CA ASN A 181 -2.22 12.12 -16.27
C ASN A 181 -3.27 12.16 -17.39
N LYS A 182 -2.85 12.58 -18.59
CA LYS A 182 -3.63 12.40 -19.82
C LYS A 182 -3.47 10.97 -20.35
N VAL A 183 -4.57 10.36 -20.77
CA VAL A 183 -4.55 9.01 -21.36
C VAL A 183 -3.82 9.05 -22.70
N GLY A 184 -2.92 8.10 -22.93
CA GLY A 184 -2.12 8.00 -24.16
C GLY A 184 -0.83 8.83 -24.15
N GLU A 185 -0.62 9.69 -23.15
CA GLU A 185 0.67 10.36 -22.94
C GLU A 185 1.47 9.58 -21.88
N SER A 186 2.20 8.55 -22.34
CA SER A 186 3.12 7.81 -21.48
C SER A 186 4.35 8.66 -21.18
N LYS A 187 4.44 9.23 -19.98
CA LYS A 187 5.73 9.39 -19.31
C LYS A 187 5.75 8.40 -18.16
N GLU A 188 6.41 7.25 -18.38
CA GLU A 188 6.73 6.33 -17.29
C GLU A 188 7.46 7.12 -16.18
N PRO A 189 7.11 6.89 -14.90
CA PRO A 189 7.88 7.41 -13.77
C PRO A 189 9.26 6.77 -13.65
#